data_AF-A0A7X9AAG4-F1
#
_entry.id   AF-A0A7X9AAG4-F1
#
_cell.length_a   1.000
_cell.length_b   1.000
_cell.length_c   1.000
_cell.angle_alpha   90.00
_cell.angle_beta   90.00
_cell.angle_gamma   90.00
#
_symmetry.space_group_name_H-M   'P 1'
#
loop_
_entity.id
_entity.type
_entity.pdbx_description
1 polymer ?
#
loop_
_entity_poly.entity_id
_entity_poly.type
_entity_poly.pdbx_seq_one_letter_code
_entity_poly.pdbx_strand_id
1 'polypeptide(L)'
;MQKLLAALHEMSSPSCKISNERKCQREESLELVAASMSGTTFSDAEIEFLASALAAGFDTPVFRDRYAAVGKQRFNQYGNPAGLAEAIGFRDSDTPLDLVRKRIEVMKELKVGSFCHDPAFGTGTVVALDDLSNEVTVSIDRKRILRLRSFFDTMMIVKADSPLHTLLNQNKLPASGIDKKYLDSLHSSLLCAGTIPNGIVKKILVPAFLTEERYDMIASGNESSNDEEFSAAAEAAVGIDPRSWDNSRSIDELVERLKSAKLLTVIQPNLQNVRNLFSSVAHRPELSESFAMSAAMILKGEVYNDFLAETMKALAEKAEVWNNINLFVEVCDKLPGKLVPFWLKASQLAKGSEYLATATLLMPYRLWGYVEKLLAENPDEKNLLSEHVYQAFKEGKVTPEHYVWLWKAPKSELRSKYLSNSYLLFKTLHAEARGSYLKSKRLLHKMLLDDEQFQREVMHMGDPDAIKALVRCVKHQPLLDKSERQSLLVKIVRHYPEAIHEVEERGRSTRRAIANITSMRSYEQTKHELENLINVLIPENVAAIEYARSLGDLRENS
;
A
#
# COMPACT_ATOMS: atom_id res chain seq x y z
N MET A 1 14.12 -57.65 -25.01
CA MET A 1 13.64 -56.27 -24.85
C MET A 1 12.58 -55.88 -25.88
N GLN A 2 12.84 -55.90 -27.18
CA GLN A 2 11.84 -55.56 -28.22
C GLN A 2 10.52 -56.36 -28.13
N LYS A 3 10.58 -57.67 -27.83
CA LYS A 3 9.36 -58.49 -27.60
C LYS A 3 8.56 -58.07 -26.35
N LEU A 4 9.24 -57.56 -25.31
CA LEU A 4 8.61 -57.06 -24.09
C LEU A 4 8.00 -55.67 -24.33
N LEU A 5 8.68 -54.82 -25.10
CA LEU A 5 8.17 -53.52 -25.54
C LEU A 5 6.89 -53.67 -26.38
N ALA A 6 6.87 -54.60 -27.35
CA ALA A 6 5.66 -54.89 -28.12
C ALA A 6 4.48 -55.31 -27.23
N ALA A 7 4.73 -56.18 -26.25
CA ALA A 7 3.71 -56.61 -25.29
C ALA A 7 3.23 -55.46 -24.37
N LEU A 8 4.12 -54.56 -23.95
CA LEU A 8 3.79 -53.37 -23.16
C LEU A 8 2.97 -52.35 -23.97
N HIS A 9 3.32 -52.14 -25.24
CA HIS A 9 2.56 -51.28 -26.14
C HIS A 9 1.14 -51.82 -26.38
N GLU A 10 0.99 -53.13 -26.59
CA GLU A 10 -0.32 -53.77 -26.64
C GLU A 10 -1.13 -53.57 -25.35
N MET A 11 -0.49 -53.66 -24.18
CA MET A 11 -1.13 -53.44 -22.86
C MET A 11 -1.50 -51.98 -22.59
N SER A 12 -0.77 -51.02 -23.15
CA SER A 12 -1.04 -49.58 -23.01
C SER A 12 -2.17 -49.08 -23.91
N SER A 13 -2.65 -49.91 -24.85
CA SER A 13 -3.71 -49.52 -25.78
C SER A 13 -5.08 -49.48 -25.08
N PRO A 14 -5.88 -48.40 -25.25
CA PRO A 14 -7.21 -48.26 -24.65
C PRO A 14 -8.23 -49.33 -25.12
N SER A 15 -7.91 -50.09 -26.16
CA SER A 15 -8.73 -51.20 -26.68
C SER A 15 -8.39 -52.58 -26.09
N CYS A 16 -7.37 -52.68 -25.24
CA CYS A 16 -6.82 -53.96 -24.80
C CYS A 16 -7.55 -54.52 -23.56
N LYS A 17 -8.42 -55.51 -23.76
CA LYS A 17 -9.05 -56.28 -22.66
C LYS A 17 -8.15 -57.46 -22.26
N ILE A 18 -7.03 -57.18 -21.59
CA ILE A 18 -6.25 -58.24 -20.93
C ILE A 18 -6.86 -58.50 -19.55
N SER A 19 -7.12 -59.77 -19.21
CA SER A 19 -7.64 -60.15 -17.90
C SER A 19 -6.64 -59.78 -16.79
N ASN A 20 -7.12 -59.32 -15.64
CA ASN A 20 -6.29 -58.96 -14.48
C ASN A 20 -5.32 -60.10 -14.07
N GLU A 21 -5.72 -61.36 -14.25
CA GLU A 21 -4.87 -62.55 -14.01
C GLU A 21 -3.62 -62.60 -14.89
N ARG A 22 -3.73 -62.22 -16.17
CA ARG A 22 -2.57 -62.17 -17.10
C ARG A 22 -1.65 -60.99 -16.81
N LYS A 23 -2.17 -59.92 -16.18
CA LYS A 23 -1.38 -58.77 -15.72
C LYS A 23 -0.51 -59.18 -14.52
N CYS A 24 -1.10 -59.85 -13.51
CA CYS A 24 -0.36 -60.37 -12.35
C CYS A 24 0.71 -61.41 -12.72
N GLN A 25 0.42 -62.37 -13.61
CA GLN A 25 1.42 -63.37 -14.02
C GLN A 25 2.63 -62.77 -14.76
N ARG A 26 2.44 -61.63 -15.43
CA ARG A 26 3.52 -60.93 -16.15
C ARG A 26 4.26 -59.92 -15.28
N GLU A 27 3.66 -59.48 -14.18
CA GLU A 27 4.22 -58.50 -13.24
C GLU A 27 5.51 -59.03 -12.61
N GLU A 28 5.51 -60.26 -12.08
CA GLU A 28 6.71 -60.88 -11.49
C GLU A 28 7.88 -60.98 -12.49
N SER A 29 7.59 -61.36 -13.74
CA SER A 29 8.60 -61.46 -14.79
C SER A 29 9.14 -60.11 -15.25
N LEU A 30 8.29 -59.09 -15.31
CA LEU A 30 8.67 -57.72 -15.68
C LEU A 30 9.42 -57.01 -14.54
N GLU A 31 9.07 -57.31 -13.29
CA GLU A 31 9.75 -56.82 -12.10
C GLU A 31 11.17 -57.39 -11.99
N LEU A 32 11.40 -58.66 -12.31
CA LEU A 32 12.74 -59.25 -12.42
C LEU A 32 13.60 -58.52 -13.47
N VAL A 33 13.00 -58.17 -14.62
CA VAL A 33 13.68 -57.39 -15.66
C VAL A 33 14.01 -55.99 -15.15
N ALA A 34 13.07 -55.29 -14.51
CA ALA A 34 13.30 -53.97 -13.94
C ALA A 34 14.36 -54.00 -12.82
N ALA A 35 14.35 -55.03 -11.96
CA ALA A 35 15.33 -55.23 -10.91
C ALA A 35 16.74 -55.46 -11.47
N SER A 36 16.86 -56.16 -12.60
CA SER A 36 18.15 -56.43 -13.27
C SER A 36 18.80 -55.20 -13.92
N MET A 37 18.04 -54.12 -14.15
CA MET A 37 18.58 -52.87 -14.70
C MET A 37 19.47 -52.17 -13.68
N SER A 38 20.56 -51.54 -14.16
CA SER A 38 21.46 -50.77 -13.30
C SER A 38 20.71 -49.59 -12.67
N GLY A 39 20.92 -49.35 -11.37
CA GLY A 39 20.20 -48.28 -10.64
C GLY A 39 20.68 -46.86 -10.93
N THR A 40 21.75 -46.69 -11.73
CA THR A 40 22.45 -45.41 -11.89
C THR A 40 22.35 -44.80 -13.29
N THR A 41 22.30 -45.63 -14.34
CA THR A 41 22.27 -45.18 -15.74
C THR A 41 21.52 -46.18 -16.60
N PHE A 42 20.54 -45.71 -17.36
CA PHE A 42 19.68 -46.49 -18.24
C PHE A 42 19.99 -46.16 -19.70
N SER A 43 20.02 -47.19 -20.54
CA SER A 43 20.01 -47.07 -22.00
C SER A 43 18.67 -46.59 -22.52
N ASP A 44 18.62 -46.07 -23.75
CA ASP A 44 17.38 -45.59 -24.37
C ASP A 44 16.29 -46.67 -24.41
N ALA A 45 16.67 -47.93 -24.66
CA ALA A 45 15.75 -49.05 -24.64
C ALA A 45 15.18 -49.34 -23.24
N GLU A 46 15.98 -49.16 -22.18
CA GLU A 46 15.53 -49.29 -20.78
C GLU A 46 14.60 -48.14 -20.38
N ILE A 47 14.91 -46.93 -20.80
CA ILE A 47 14.05 -45.75 -20.59
C ILE A 47 12.70 -45.95 -21.30
N GLU A 48 12.71 -46.43 -22.55
CA GLU A 48 11.51 -46.72 -23.30
C GLU A 48 10.68 -47.83 -22.63
N PHE A 49 11.35 -48.90 -22.17
CA PHE A 49 10.69 -49.97 -21.41
C PHE A 49 10.01 -49.45 -20.15
N LEU A 50 10.72 -48.65 -19.35
CA LEU A 50 10.18 -48.10 -18.10
C LEU A 50 9.06 -47.07 -18.36
N ALA A 51 9.16 -46.28 -19.42
CA ALA A 51 8.08 -45.38 -19.83
C ALA A 51 6.81 -46.15 -20.25
N SER A 52 6.98 -47.24 -21.02
CA SER A 52 5.87 -48.10 -21.42
C SER A 52 5.28 -48.89 -20.25
N ALA A 53 6.10 -49.30 -19.28
CA ALA A 53 5.63 -49.91 -18.03
C ALA A 53 4.82 -48.92 -17.18
N LEU A 54 5.27 -47.67 -17.07
CA LEU A 54 4.55 -46.60 -16.39
C LEU A 54 3.19 -46.34 -17.06
N ALA A 55 3.15 -46.30 -18.40
CA ALA A 55 1.92 -46.12 -19.17
C ALA A 55 0.95 -47.31 -19.03
N ALA A 56 1.46 -48.54 -18.91
CA ALA A 56 0.67 -49.74 -18.65
C ALA A 56 0.23 -49.89 -17.17
N GLY A 57 0.70 -49.00 -16.30
CA GLY A 57 0.33 -48.95 -14.88
C GLY A 57 0.87 -50.11 -14.06
N PHE A 58 2.15 -50.44 -14.23
CA PHE A 58 2.87 -51.37 -13.34
C PHE A 58 3.36 -50.60 -12.10
N ASP A 59 2.83 -50.94 -10.93
CA ASP A 59 3.00 -50.15 -9.71
C ASP A 59 3.56 -50.99 -8.55
N THR A 60 4.85 -51.29 -8.62
CA THR A 60 5.57 -51.95 -7.53
C THR A 60 6.67 -51.03 -6.97
N PRO A 61 7.18 -51.28 -5.75
CA PRO A 61 8.30 -50.52 -5.19
C PRO A 61 9.53 -50.53 -6.13
N VAL A 62 9.81 -51.66 -6.79
CA VAL A 62 10.92 -51.78 -7.75
C VAL A 62 10.69 -50.85 -8.94
N PHE A 63 9.49 -50.87 -9.53
CA PHE A 63 9.17 -49.98 -10.66
C PHE A 63 9.22 -48.51 -10.26
N ARG A 64 8.66 -48.14 -9.10
CA ARG A 64 8.72 -46.76 -8.58
C ARG A 64 10.13 -46.25 -8.37
N ASP A 65 11.02 -47.10 -7.86
CA ASP A 65 12.44 -46.75 -7.75
C ASP A 65 13.12 -46.59 -9.11
N ARG A 66 12.78 -47.43 -10.10
CA ARG A 66 13.31 -47.31 -11.46
C ARG A 66 12.75 -46.08 -12.17
N TYR A 67 11.49 -45.72 -11.97
CA TYR A 67 10.91 -44.47 -12.48
C TYR A 67 11.59 -43.24 -11.90
N ALA A 68 11.86 -43.23 -10.59
CA ALA A 68 12.62 -42.16 -9.93
C ALA A 68 14.03 -42.04 -10.51
N ALA A 69 14.71 -43.18 -10.73
CA ALA A 69 16.06 -43.20 -11.28
C ALA A 69 16.11 -42.72 -12.75
N VAL A 70 15.14 -43.11 -13.58
CA VAL A 70 14.97 -42.56 -14.94
C VAL A 70 14.64 -41.07 -14.90
N GLY A 71 13.79 -40.62 -13.98
CA GLY A 71 13.48 -39.21 -13.77
C GLY A 71 14.75 -38.40 -13.46
N LYS A 72 15.59 -38.89 -12.55
CA LYS A 72 16.89 -38.28 -12.23
C LYS A 72 17.84 -38.23 -13.42
N GLN A 73 17.90 -39.28 -14.24
CA GLN A 73 18.71 -39.26 -15.46
C GLN A 73 18.17 -38.27 -16.50
N ARG A 74 16.85 -38.18 -16.65
CA ARG A 74 16.18 -37.31 -17.62
C ARG A 74 16.27 -35.83 -17.25
N PHE A 75 16.25 -35.53 -15.96
CA PHE A 75 16.38 -34.18 -15.40
C PHE A 75 17.73 -34.03 -14.67
N ASN A 76 18.81 -34.53 -15.28
CA ASN A 76 20.14 -34.53 -14.67
C ASN A 76 20.74 -33.14 -14.40
N GLN A 77 20.21 -32.11 -15.06
CA GLN A 77 20.59 -30.70 -14.86
C GLN A 77 19.87 -30.05 -13.66
N TYR A 78 18.90 -30.74 -13.03
CA TYR A 78 18.13 -30.20 -11.92
C TYR A 78 18.90 -30.31 -10.60
N GLY A 79 19.12 -29.18 -9.91
CA GLY A 79 19.96 -29.07 -8.72
C GLY A 79 19.60 -30.01 -7.55
N ASN A 80 18.31 -30.26 -7.31
CA ASN A 80 17.82 -31.15 -6.24
C ASN A 80 17.01 -32.33 -6.79
N PRO A 81 17.66 -33.43 -7.22
CA PRO A 81 16.98 -34.56 -7.82
C PRO A 81 16.09 -35.34 -6.83
N ALA A 82 16.40 -35.30 -5.54
CA ALA A 82 15.57 -35.95 -4.51
C ALA A 82 14.25 -35.20 -4.30
N GLY A 83 14.31 -33.87 -4.18
CA GLY A 83 13.13 -33.02 -4.06
C GLY A 83 12.26 -33.05 -5.32
N LEU A 84 12.86 -33.11 -6.51
CA LEU A 84 12.12 -33.32 -7.76
C LEU A 84 11.38 -34.66 -7.76
N ALA A 85 12.04 -35.74 -7.34
CA ALA A 85 11.42 -37.06 -7.30
C ALA A 85 10.25 -37.13 -6.31
N GLU A 86 10.36 -36.44 -5.18
CA GLU A 86 9.29 -36.26 -4.20
C GLU A 86 8.13 -35.43 -4.76
N ALA A 87 8.41 -34.30 -5.42
CA ALA A 87 7.39 -33.43 -6.00
C ALA A 87 6.58 -34.11 -7.12
N ILE A 88 7.23 -34.95 -7.93
CA ILE A 88 6.56 -35.79 -8.92
C ILE A 88 5.76 -36.91 -8.23
N GLY A 89 6.27 -37.44 -7.11
CA GLY A 89 5.62 -38.51 -6.34
C GLY A 89 6.05 -39.91 -6.77
N PHE A 90 7.26 -40.09 -7.32
CA PHE A 90 7.71 -41.39 -7.83
C PHE A 90 7.65 -42.49 -6.77
N ARG A 91 8.09 -42.19 -5.54
CA ARG A 91 8.18 -43.16 -4.43
C ARG A 91 6.97 -43.15 -3.48
N ASP A 92 5.97 -42.32 -3.77
CA ASP A 92 4.78 -42.17 -2.94
C ASP A 92 3.72 -43.18 -3.40
N SER A 93 3.56 -44.29 -2.67
CA SER A 93 2.60 -45.36 -3.00
C SER A 93 1.15 -44.89 -3.08
N ASP A 94 0.82 -43.78 -2.41
CA ASP A 94 -0.54 -43.23 -2.42
C ASP A 94 -0.78 -42.33 -3.64
N THR A 95 0.27 -41.94 -4.37
CA THR A 95 0.15 -41.13 -5.59
C THR A 95 -0.13 -42.05 -6.80
N PRO A 96 -1.27 -41.90 -7.51
CA PRO A 96 -1.58 -42.72 -8.69
C PRO A 96 -0.58 -42.51 -9.84
N LEU A 97 -0.21 -43.58 -10.55
CA LEU A 97 0.77 -43.51 -11.64
C LEU A 97 0.35 -42.60 -12.81
N ASP A 98 -0.96 -42.43 -13.06
CA ASP A 98 -1.44 -41.47 -14.06
C ASP A 98 -1.09 -40.03 -13.67
N LEU A 99 -1.17 -39.71 -12.38
CA LEU A 99 -0.77 -38.39 -11.87
C LEU A 99 0.75 -38.21 -11.97
N VAL A 100 1.53 -39.22 -11.60
CA VAL A 100 3.00 -39.24 -11.77
C VAL A 100 3.37 -38.95 -13.23
N ARG A 101 2.73 -39.65 -14.18
CA ARG A 101 2.95 -39.46 -15.63
C ARG A 101 2.65 -38.03 -16.07
N LYS A 102 1.51 -37.46 -15.68
CA LYS A 102 1.14 -36.09 -16.04
C LYS A 102 2.09 -35.06 -15.42
N ARG A 103 2.54 -35.24 -14.18
CA ARG A 103 3.54 -34.36 -13.56
C ARG A 103 4.88 -34.39 -14.31
N ILE A 104 5.31 -35.55 -14.80
CA ILE A 104 6.49 -35.67 -15.68
C ILE A 104 6.29 -34.89 -16.98
N GLU A 105 5.11 -34.96 -17.59
CA GLU A 105 4.79 -34.20 -18.81
C GLU A 105 4.81 -32.69 -18.56
N VAL A 106 4.23 -32.21 -17.45
CA VAL A 106 4.30 -30.79 -17.05
C VAL A 106 5.75 -30.36 -16.81
N MET A 107 6.55 -31.19 -16.12
CA MET A 107 7.95 -30.89 -15.84
C MET A 107 8.81 -30.76 -17.11
N LYS A 108 8.49 -31.50 -18.18
CA LYS A 108 9.22 -31.40 -19.46
C LYS A 108 9.02 -30.04 -20.14
N GLU A 109 7.83 -29.45 -20.01
CA GLU A 109 7.49 -28.13 -20.56
C GLU A 109 7.88 -26.97 -19.63
N LEU A 110 8.17 -27.26 -18.36
CA LEU A 110 8.47 -26.26 -17.34
C LEU A 110 9.87 -25.66 -17.54
N LYS A 111 9.91 -24.43 -18.04
CA LYS A 111 11.12 -23.63 -18.23
C LYS A 111 10.81 -22.17 -17.91
N VAL A 112 11.86 -21.38 -17.63
CA VAL A 112 11.71 -19.92 -17.53
C VAL A 112 11.24 -19.38 -18.87
N GLY A 113 10.19 -18.56 -18.84
CA GLY A 113 9.50 -18.02 -20.01
C GLY A 113 8.30 -18.85 -20.48
N SER A 114 8.10 -20.07 -19.97
CA SER A 114 6.91 -20.86 -20.31
C SER A 114 5.63 -20.16 -19.83
N PHE A 115 4.59 -20.17 -20.67
CA PHE A 115 3.27 -19.67 -20.28
C PHE A 115 2.56 -20.70 -19.40
N CYS A 116 1.85 -20.22 -18.39
CA CYS A 116 1.02 -21.03 -17.51
C CYS A 116 -0.31 -20.33 -17.21
N HIS A 117 -1.33 -21.09 -16.85
CA HIS A 117 -2.63 -20.58 -16.45
C HIS A 117 -3.01 -21.09 -15.08
N ASP A 118 -3.36 -20.15 -14.20
CA ASP A 118 -3.94 -20.42 -12.89
C ASP A 118 -5.47 -20.30 -12.97
N PRO A 119 -6.25 -21.28 -12.47
CA PRO A 119 -7.71 -21.25 -12.52
C PRO A 119 -8.37 -20.01 -11.88
N ALA A 120 -7.73 -19.41 -10.87
CA ALA A 120 -8.23 -18.26 -10.12
C ALA A 120 -7.63 -16.94 -10.61
N PHE A 121 -6.36 -16.93 -11.01
CA PHE A 121 -5.63 -15.69 -11.32
C PHE A 121 -5.38 -15.47 -12.82
N GLY A 122 -5.62 -16.47 -13.67
CA GLY A 122 -5.52 -16.36 -15.12
C GLY A 122 -4.15 -16.73 -15.69
N THR A 123 -3.90 -16.29 -16.93
CA THR A 123 -2.67 -16.63 -17.67
C THR A 123 -1.49 -15.74 -17.26
N GLY A 124 -0.32 -16.34 -17.05
CA GLY A 124 0.94 -15.66 -16.75
C GLY A 124 2.15 -16.44 -17.29
N THR A 125 3.33 -16.11 -16.77
CA THR A 125 4.60 -16.69 -17.20
C THR A 125 5.44 -17.18 -16.02
N VAL A 126 6.23 -18.23 -16.26
CA VAL A 126 7.24 -18.71 -15.31
C VAL A 126 8.45 -17.77 -15.38
N VAL A 127 8.78 -17.09 -14.29
CA VAL A 127 9.86 -16.09 -14.21
C VAL A 127 11.14 -16.69 -13.65
N ALA A 128 11.03 -17.63 -12.73
CA ALA A 128 12.17 -18.33 -12.17
C ALA A 128 11.79 -19.77 -11.80
N LEU A 129 12.77 -20.67 -11.92
CA LEU A 129 12.72 -22.03 -11.43
C LEU A 129 13.95 -22.21 -10.54
N ASP A 130 13.74 -22.26 -9.23
CA ASP A 130 14.80 -22.59 -8.28
C ASP A 130 14.79 -24.10 -8.07
N ASP A 131 15.78 -24.74 -8.67
CA ASP A 131 15.93 -26.18 -8.69
C ASP A 131 16.63 -26.76 -7.45
N LEU A 132 17.16 -25.91 -6.57
CA LEU A 132 17.71 -26.32 -5.28
C LEU A 132 16.62 -26.36 -4.21
N SER A 133 15.80 -25.30 -4.15
CA SER A 133 14.70 -25.17 -3.18
C SER A 133 13.38 -25.81 -3.63
N ASN A 134 13.31 -26.28 -4.89
CA ASN A 134 12.10 -26.81 -5.54
C ASN A 134 10.95 -25.80 -5.55
N GLU A 135 11.25 -24.57 -5.97
CA GLU A 135 10.29 -23.48 -6.02
C GLU A 135 10.17 -22.93 -7.44
N VAL A 136 8.93 -22.63 -7.84
CA VAL A 136 8.60 -22.02 -9.13
C VAL A 136 8.04 -20.64 -8.86
N THR A 137 8.65 -19.62 -9.47
CA THR A 137 8.13 -18.26 -9.43
C THR A 137 7.34 -17.98 -10.70
N VAL A 138 6.07 -17.63 -10.55
CA VAL A 138 5.18 -17.25 -11.64
C VAL A 138 4.79 -15.78 -11.53
N SER A 139 4.62 -15.11 -12.67
CA SER A 139 4.08 -13.76 -12.76
C SER A 139 2.77 -13.80 -13.51
N ILE A 140 1.69 -13.51 -12.80
CA ILE A 140 0.33 -13.46 -13.35
C ILE A 140 -0.22 -12.04 -13.10
N ASP A 141 -0.72 -11.81 -11.88
CA ASP A 141 -1.14 -10.52 -11.32
C ASP A 141 -0.03 -9.88 -10.47
N ARG A 142 0.66 -10.73 -9.72
CA ARG A 142 1.85 -10.44 -8.91
C ARG A 142 2.80 -11.60 -9.01
N LYS A 143 4.05 -11.40 -8.58
CA LYS A 143 5.00 -12.52 -8.45
C LYS A 143 4.56 -13.42 -7.31
N ARG A 144 4.44 -14.72 -7.59
CA ARG A 144 4.07 -15.74 -6.62
C ARG A 144 5.10 -16.85 -6.65
N ILE A 145 5.51 -17.30 -5.47
CA ILE A 145 6.44 -18.40 -5.31
C ILE A 145 5.60 -19.60 -4.86
N LEU A 146 5.67 -20.69 -5.60
CA LEU A 146 4.97 -21.94 -5.34
C LEU A 146 5.99 -23.06 -5.15
N ARG A 147 5.73 -23.98 -4.21
CA ARG A 147 6.44 -25.25 -4.16
C ARG A 147 6.16 -26.04 -5.44
N LEU A 148 7.14 -26.77 -5.95
CA LEU A 148 7.05 -27.49 -7.22
C LEU A 148 5.85 -28.47 -7.26
N ARG A 149 5.60 -29.21 -6.16
CA ARG A 149 4.43 -30.10 -6.05
C ARG A 149 3.12 -29.34 -6.19
N SER A 150 2.99 -28.20 -5.50
CA SER A 150 1.80 -27.34 -5.59
C SER A 150 1.62 -26.80 -7.01
N PHE A 151 2.70 -26.39 -7.68
CA PHE A 151 2.64 -25.93 -9.07
C PHE A 151 2.08 -27.02 -9.99
N PHE A 152 2.56 -28.26 -9.88
CA PHE A 152 2.05 -29.36 -10.70
C PHE A 152 0.55 -29.60 -10.52
N ASP A 153 0.06 -29.43 -9.29
CA ASP A 153 -1.32 -29.77 -8.94
C ASP A 153 -2.32 -28.66 -9.29
N THR A 154 -1.88 -27.39 -9.31
CA THR A 154 -2.78 -26.25 -9.50
C THR A 154 -2.65 -25.55 -10.85
N MET A 155 -1.51 -25.66 -11.52
CA MET A 155 -1.22 -24.87 -12.73
C MET A 155 -1.41 -25.68 -14.02
N MET A 156 -1.93 -25.03 -15.06
CA MET A 156 -1.90 -25.55 -16.43
C MET A 156 -0.74 -24.92 -17.18
N ILE A 157 0.19 -25.72 -17.70
CA ILE A 157 1.28 -25.21 -18.55
C ILE A 157 0.85 -25.24 -20.02
N VAL A 158 1.26 -24.24 -20.78
CA VAL A 158 1.04 -24.18 -22.23
C VAL A 158 2.22 -24.84 -22.91
N LYS A 159 1.96 -25.88 -23.72
CA LYS A 159 2.98 -26.58 -24.51
C LYS A 159 3.74 -25.60 -25.41
N ALA A 160 5.07 -25.71 -25.46
CA ALA A 160 5.86 -24.96 -26.42
C ALA A 160 5.40 -25.24 -27.87
N ASP A 161 5.53 -24.24 -28.74
CA ASP A 161 5.19 -24.32 -30.18
C ASP A 161 3.74 -24.73 -30.50
N SER A 162 2.85 -24.71 -29.52
CA SER A 162 1.43 -24.99 -29.70
C SER A 162 0.66 -23.78 -30.25
N PRO A 163 -0.56 -23.99 -30.81
CA PRO A 163 -1.42 -22.88 -31.24
C PRO A 163 -1.67 -21.84 -30.13
N LEU A 164 -1.87 -22.29 -28.89
CA LEU A 164 -2.06 -21.36 -27.76
C LEU A 164 -0.78 -20.64 -27.39
N HIS A 165 0.38 -21.31 -27.45
CA HIS A 165 1.67 -20.65 -27.25
C HIS A 165 1.90 -19.55 -28.28
N THR A 166 1.60 -19.84 -29.54
CA THR A 166 1.72 -18.88 -30.65
C THR A 166 0.79 -17.68 -30.44
N LEU A 167 -0.47 -17.93 -30.08
CA LEU A 167 -1.45 -16.89 -29.78
C LEU A 167 -1.02 -16.01 -28.61
N LEU A 168 -0.54 -16.59 -27.51
CA LEU A 168 -0.09 -15.84 -26.32
C LEU A 168 1.19 -15.05 -26.59
N ASN A 169 2.10 -15.60 -27.40
CA ASN A 169 3.36 -14.93 -27.74
C ASN A 169 3.15 -13.77 -28.73
N GLN A 170 2.32 -13.98 -29.76
CA GLN A 170 1.99 -12.94 -30.75
C GLN A 170 0.95 -11.95 -30.23
N ASN A 171 0.23 -12.33 -29.16
CA ASN A 171 -0.90 -11.60 -28.60
C ASN A 171 -1.92 -11.18 -29.67
N LYS A 172 -2.16 -12.06 -30.65
CA LYS A 172 -3.03 -11.82 -31.80
C LYS A 172 -3.71 -13.12 -32.22
N LEU A 173 -4.99 -13.02 -32.59
CA LEU A 173 -5.71 -14.13 -33.23
C LEU A 173 -5.27 -14.30 -34.70
N PRO A 174 -5.32 -15.52 -35.23
CA PRO A 174 -5.17 -15.75 -36.67
C PRO A 174 -6.16 -14.90 -37.48
N ALA A 175 -5.74 -14.40 -38.64
CA ALA A 175 -6.58 -13.56 -39.48
C ALA A 175 -7.79 -14.32 -40.07
N SER A 176 -7.68 -15.64 -40.23
CA SER A 176 -8.72 -16.52 -40.75
C SER A 176 -8.61 -17.92 -40.10
N GLY A 177 -9.67 -18.72 -40.22
CA GLY A 177 -9.68 -20.11 -39.72
C GLY A 177 -9.90 -20.24 -38.20
N ILE A 178 -10.60 -19.28 -37.58
CA ILE A 178 -11.01 -19.35 -36.18
C ILE A 178 -12.35 -20.10 -36.11
N ASP A 179 -12.30 -21.42 -36.29
CA ASP A 179 -13.46 -22.30 -36.21
C ASP A 179 -13.46 -23.10 -34.89
N LYS A 180 -14.46 -23.96 -34.71
CA LYS A 180 -14.53 -24.86 -33.55
C LYS A 180 -13.29 -25.75 -33.41
N LYS A 181 -12.70 -26.20 -34.53
CA LYS A 181 -11.48 -27.04 -34.51
C LYS A 181 -10.28 -26.26 -33.99
N TYR A 182 -10.18 -24.98 -34.31
CA TYR A 182 -9.16 -24.10 -33.76
C TYR A 182 -9.31 -23.97 -32.23
N LEU A 183 -10.54 -23.79 -31.71
CA LEU A 183 -10.78 -23.77 -30.26
C LEU A 183 -10.39 -25.08 -29.57
N ASP A 184 -10.70 -26.23 -30.19
CA ASP A 184 -10.28 -27.54 -29.70
C ASP A 184 -8.74 -27.68 -29.70
N SER A 185 -8.07 -27.11 -30.71
CA SER A 185 -6.60 -27.09 -30.77
C SER A 185 -5.98 -26.26 -29.63
N LEU A 186 -6.61 -25.15 -29.23
CA LEU A 186 -6.18 -24.35 -28.08
C LEU A 186 -6.36 -25.12 -26.77
N HIS A 187 -7.47 -25.86 -26.62
CA HIS A 187 -7.66 -26.74 -25.47
C HIS A 187 -6.57 -27.81 -25.39
N SER A 188 -6.21 -28.43 -26.52
CA SER A 188 -5.16 -29.46 -26.60
C SER A 188 -3.73 -28.93 -26.32
N SER A 189 -3.57 -27.61 -26.33
CA SER A 189 -2.29 -26.92 -26.06
C SER A 189 -1.96 -26.84 -24.56
N LEU A 190 -2.93 -27.12 -23.68
CA LEU A 190 -2.76 -27.09 -22.24
C LEU A 190 -2.35 -28.47 -21.69
N LEU A 191 -1.50 -28.46 -20.67
CA LEU A 191 -1.12 -29.63 -19.87
C LEU A 191 -1.31 -29.33 -18.39
N CYS A 192 -1.88 -30.27 -17.64
CA CYS A 192 -1.92 -30.22 -16.18
C CYS A 192 -1.90 -31.63 -15.58
N ALA A 193 -1.53 -31.73 -14.31
CA ALA A 193 -1.61 -32.98 -13.57
C ALA A 193 -3.07 -33.38 -13.27
N GLY A 194 -3.93 -32.39 -13.01
CA GLY A 194 -5.37 -32.57 -12.78
C GLY A 194 -6.21 -32.64 -14.06
N THR A 195 -7.50 -32.38 -13.92
CA THR A 195 -8.44 -32.25 -15.05
C THR A 195 -8.47 -30.81 -15.55
N ILE A 196 -8.37 -30.61 -16.87
CA ILE A 196 -8.56 -29.30 -17.49
C ILE A 196 -10.04 -28.89 -17.35
N PRO A 197 -10.34 -27.72 -16.76
CA PRO A 197 -11.72 -27.27 -16.60
C PRO A 197 -12.41 -27.01 -17.94
N ASN A 198 -13.69 -27.39 -18.03
CA ASN A 198 -14.52 -27.04 -19.19
C ASN A 198 -14.64 -25.52 -19.33
N GLY A 199 -14.53 -25.02 -20.57
CA GLY A 199 -14.61 -23.59 -20.87
C GLY A 199 -13.33 -22.81 -20.55
N ILE A 200 -12.20 -23.47 -20.26
CA ILE A 200 -10.93 -22.79 -20.01
C ILE A 200 -10.48 -21.93 -21.20
N VAL A 201 -10.72 -22.40 -22.43
CA VAL A 201 -10.40 -21.65 -23.66
C VAL A 201 -11.23 -20.36 -23.73
N LYS A 202 -12.52 -20.40 -23.36
CA LYS A 202 -13.37 -19.20 -23.24
C LYS A 202 -12.78 -18.22 -22.23
N LYS A 203 -12.34 -18.68 -21.06
CA LYS A 203 -11.72 -17.83 -20.03
C LYS A 203 -10.39 -17.22 -20.46
N ILE A 204 -9.63 -17.91 -21.30
CA ILE A 204 -8.35 -17.39 -21.83
C ILE A 204 -8.61 -16.37 -22.95
N LEU A 205 -9.58 -16.64 -23.83
CA LEU A 205 -9.88 -15.80 -24.98
C LEU A 205 -10.78 -14.60 -24.66
N VAL A 206 -11.67 -14.70 -23.68
CA VAL A 206 -12.61 -13.62 -23.30
C VAL A 206 -12.15 -12.99 -21.99
N PRO A 207 -12.00 -11.66 -21.91
CA PRO A 207 -12.24 -10.67 -22.98
C PRO A 207 -10.98 -10.37 -23.83
N ALA A 208 -9.87 -11.06 -23.59
CA ALA A 208 -8.55 -10.65 -24.09
C ALA A 208 -8.42 -10.64 -25.63
N PHE A 209 -9.15 -11.51 -26.32
CA PHE A 209 -9.05 -11.76 -27.77
C PHE A 209 -10.42 -11.77 -28.47
N LEU A 210 -11.49 -12.18 -27.77
CA LEU A 210 -12.85 -12.27 -28.30
C LEU A 210 -13.85 -11.68 -27.31
N THR A 211 -14.97 -11.17 -27.83
CA THR A 211 -16.17 -10.93 -27.04
C THR A 211 -16.87 -12.25 -26.70
N GLU A 212 -17.66 -12.26 -25.64
CA GLU A 212 -18.43 -13.44 -25.24
C GLU A 212 -19.36 -13.92 -26.37
N GLU A 213 -20.06 -12.99 -27.01
CA GLU A 213 -20.96 -13.26 -28.16
C GLU A 213 -20.23 -13.91 -29.34
N ARG A 214 -19.04 -13.39 -29.71
CA ARG A 214 -18.26 -13.93 -30.83
C ARG A 214 -17.71 -15.32 -30.52
N TYR A 215 -17.27 -15.57 -29.29
CA TYR A 215 -16.82 -16.90 -28.88
C TYR A 215 -17.97 -17.92 -28.96
N ASP A 216 -19.15 -17.57 -28.45
CA ASP A 216 -20.29 -18.48 -28.42
C ASP A 216 -20.81 -18.78 -29.84
N MET A 217 -20.71 -17.82 -30.78
CA MET A 217 -21.00 -18.03 -32.20
C MET A 217 -20.03 -19.03 -32.86
N ILE A 218 -18.72 -18.92 -32.58
CA ILE A 218 -17.70 -19.85 -33.09
C ILE A 218 -17.87 -21.24 -32.47
N ALA A 219 -18.12 -21.31 -31.15
CA ALA A 219 -18.27 -22.56 -30.42
C ALA A 219 -19.53 -23.34 -30.84
N SER A 220 -20.58 -22.64 -31.27
CA SER A 220 -21.84 -23.23 -31.76
C SER A 220 -21.80 -23.65 -33.23
N GLY A 221 -20.79 -23.22 -34.00
CA GLY A 221 -20.59 -23.63 -35.40
C GLY A 221 -21.47 -22.91 -36.43
N ASN A 222 -22.09 -21.79 -36.05
CA ASN A 222 -22.87 -20.94 -36.96
C ASN A 222 -21.95 -19.87 -37.59
N GLU A 223 -21.11 -20.26 -38.55
CA GLU A 223 -20.45 -19.29 -39.44
C GLU A 223 -21.37 -18.97 -40.63
N SER A 224 -22.09 -17.84 -40.57
CA SER A 224 -22.54 -17.18 -41.80
C SER A 224 -21.38 -16.35 -42.33
N SER A 225 -20.87 -16.75 -43.49
CA SER A 225 -19.83 -16.07 -44.26
C SER A 225 -20.25 -14.64 -44.65
N ASN A 226 -20.06 -13.68 -43.77
CA ASN A 226 -20.11 -12.24 -44.09
C ASN A 226 -18.77 -11.61 -43.67
N ASP A 227 -17.70 -12.02 -44.36
CA ASP A 227 -16.37 -11.42 -44.23
C ASP A 227 -16.29 -10.01 -44.84
N GLU A 228 -17.34 -9.52 -45.51
CA GLU A 228 -17.31 -8.22 -46.21
C GLU A 228 -18.01 -7.06 -45.45
N GLU A 229 -18.93 -7.31 -44.51
CA GLU A 229 -19.67 -6.21 -43.83
C GLU A 229 -19.00 -5.67 -42.56
N PHE A 230 -17.94 -6.32 -42.05
CA PHE A 230 -17.22 -5.86 -40.85
C PHE A 230 -15.83 -5.28 -41.12
N SER A 231 -15.41 -5.19 -42.40
CA SER A 231 -14.17 -4.52 -42.80
C SER A 231 -14.16 -3.04 -42.39
N ALA A 232 -15.32 -2.38 -42.29
CA ALA A 232 -15.42 -1.00 -41.83
C ALA A 232 -15.17 -0.83 -40.31
N ALA A 233 -15.42 -1.87 -39.50
CA ALA A 233 -15.13 -1.86 -38.06
C ALA A 233 -13.68 -2.30 -37.75
N ALA A 234 -13.10 -3.15 -38.61
CA ALA A 234 -11.69 -3.55 -38.52
C ALA A 234 -10.73 -2.44 -38.96
N GLU A 235 -11.10 -1.61 -39.94
CA GLU A 235 -10.33 -0.42 -40.32
C GLU A 235 -10.40 0.72 -39.28
N ALA A 236 -11.45 0.75 -38.44
CA ALA A 236 -11.51 1.65 -37.29
C ALA A 236 -10.62 1.19 -36.11
N ALA A 237 -10.23 -0.09 -36.06
CA ALA A 237 -9.46 -0.70 -34.97
C ALA A 237 -7.93 -0.68 -35.20
N VAL A 238 -7.42 0.17 -36.09
CA VAL A 238 -5.97 0.34 -36.34
C VAL A 238 -5.28 1.21 -35.25
N GLY A 239 -5.99 1.64 -34.19
CA GLY A 239 -5.45 2.55 -33.18
C GLY A 239 -5.28 2.04 -31.75
N ILE A 240 -5.75 0.83 -31.40
CA ILE A 240 -5.82 0.40 -29.99
C ILE A 240 -4.55 -0.36 -29.61
N ASP A 241 -3.60 0.32 -28.97
CA ASP A 241 -2.45 -0.33 -28.35
C ASP A 241 -2.90 -1.06 -27.06
N PRO A 242 -2.85 -2.41 -26.99
CA PRO A 242 -3.25 -3.14 -25.79
C PRO A 242 -2.34 -2.89 -24.58
N ARG A 243 -1.16 -2.29 -24.79
CA ARG A 243 -0.25 -1.81 -23.72
C ARG A 243 -0.57 -0.39 -23.27
N SER A 244 -1.54 0.27 -23.88
CA SER A 244 -1.98 1.59 -23.47
C SER A 244 -2.53 1.56 -22.05
N TRP A 245 -2.38 2.68 -21.35
CA TRP A 245 -2.76 2.79 -19.95
C TRP A 245 -4.29 2.69 -19.75
N ASP A 246 -5.09 3.09 -20.74
CA ASP A 246 -6.55 3.07 -20.73
C ASP A 246 -7.16 1.65 -20.85
N ASN A 247 -6.36 0.65 -21.25
CA ASN A 247 -6.74 -0.77 -21.30
C ASN A 247 -6.22 -1.60 -20.10
N SER A 248 -5.96 -0.93 -18.97
CA SER A 248 -5.53 -1.60 -17.73
C SER A 248 -6.63 -2.49 -17.15
N ARG A 249 -6.24 -3.58 -16.46
CA ARG A 249 -7.15 -4.55 -15.85
C ARG A 249 -7.33 -4.34 -14.35
N SER A 250 -6.43 -3.58 -13.72
CA SER A 250 -6.52 -3.17 -12.32
C SER A 250 -6.04 -1.72 -12.13
N ILE A 251 -6.35 -1.15 -10.96
CA ILE A 251 -5.88 0.21 -10.60
C ILE A 251 -4.36 0.27 -10.45
N ASP A 252 -3.73 -0.81 -9.96
CA ASP A 252 -2.27 -0.88 -9.81
C ASP A 252 -1.57 -0.98 -11.16
N GLU A 253 -2.13 -1.78 -12.07
CA GLU A 253 -1.65 -1.86 -13.45
C GLU A 253 -1.80 -0.51 -14.16
N LEU A 254 -2.91 0.19 -13.94
CA LEU A 254 -3.11 1.54 -14.45
C LEU A 254 -2.02 2.49 -13.97
N VAL A 255 -1.69 2.47 -12.69
CA VAL A 255 -0.60 3.27 -12.13
C VAL A 255 0.74 2.92 -12.77
N GLU A 256 1.09 1.63 -12.92
CA GLU A 256 2.35 1.22 -13.53
C GLU A 256 2.45 1.63 -15.00
N ARG A 257 1.38 1.44 -15.78
CA ARG A 257 1.34 1.84 -17.18
C ARG A 257 1.44 3.36 -17.33
N LEU A 258 0.73 4.13 -16.50
CA LEU A 258 0.84 5.60 -16.47
C LEU A 258 2.25 6.07 -16.10
N LYS A 259 2.97 5.39 -15.19
CA LYS A 259 4.38 5.68 -14.88
C LYS A 259 5.29 5.45 -16.08
N SER A 260 5.02 4.42 -16.88
CA SER A 260 5.82 4.05 -18.04
C SER A 260 5.51 4.86 -19.30
N ALA A 261 4.34 5.52 -19.34
CA ALA A 261 3.87 6.26 -20.51
C ALA A 261 4.69 7.54 -20.72
N LYS A 262 5.25 7.71 -21.93
CA LYS A 262 5.94 8.95 -22.33
C LYS A 262 4.96 10.09 -22.64
N LEU A 263 3.82 9.76 -23.22
CA LEU A 263 2.73 10.66 -23.56
C LEU A 263 1.42 9.95 -23.20
N LEU A 264 0.44 10.71 -22.69
CA LEU A 264 -0.86 10.16 -22.31
C LEU A 264 -1.85 10.10 -23.46
N THR A 265 -1.58 10.80 -24.58
CA THR A 265 -2.41 10.81 -25.78
C THR A 265 -2.47 9.42 -26.42
N VAL A 266 -3.65 8.80 -26.39
CA VAL A 266 -3.95 7.52 -27.05
C VAL A 266 -4.94 7.76 -28.18
N ILE A 267 -4.74 7.06 -29.30
CA ILE A 267 -5.66 7.09 -30.43
C ILE A 267 -6.90 6.27 -30.02
N GLN A 268 -8.06 6.93 -29.89
CA GLN A 268 -9.32 6.35 -29.40
C GLN A 268 -9.21 5.70 -27.99
N PRO A 269 -9.11 6.52 -26.92
CA PRO A 269 -8.91 6.01 -25.57
C PRO A 269 -10.18 5.31 -25.02
N ASN A 270 -9.99 4.17 -24.36
CA ASN A 270 -11.02 3.43 -23.64
C ASN A 270 -11.31 4.03 -22.26
N LEU A 271 -11.83 5.26 -22.25
CA LEU A 271 -12.13 6.00 -21.02
C LEU A 271 -13.22 5.33 -20.17
N GLN A 272 -14.10 4.54 -20.80
CA GLN A 272 -15.12 3.80 -20.07
C GLN A 272 -14.52 2.69 -19.19
N ASN A 273 -13.47 2.00 -19.67
CA ASN A 273 -12.74 1.03 -18.86
C ASN A 273 -12.10 1.69 -17.64
N VAL A 274 -11.43 2.84 -17.85
CA VAL A 274 -10.82 3.62 -16.77
C VAL A 274 -11.87 4.06 -15.73
N ARG A 275 -13.03 4.53 -16.18
CA ARG A 275 -14.17 4.88 -15.30
C ARG A 275 -14.67 3.67 -14.49
N ASN A 276 -14.78 2.51 -15.12
CA ASN A 276 -15.18 1.28 -14.46
C ASN A 276 -14.17 0.85 -13.39
N LEU A 277 -12.86 0.95 -13.68
CA LEU A 277 -11.80 0.68 -12.71
C LEU A 277 -11.95 1.58 -11.48
N PHE A 278 -12.00 2.91 -11.67
CA PHE A 278 -12.19 3.85 -10.56
C PHE A 278 -13.45 3.54 -9.74
N SER A 279 -14.58 3.26 -10.41
CA SER A 279 -15.83 2.89 -9.73
C SER A 279 -15.69 1.61 -8.89
N SER A 280 -15.00 0.60 -9.42
CA SER A 280 -14.81 -0.69 -8.74
C SER A 280 -13.92 -0.59 -7.49
N VAL A 281 -12.97 0.37 -7.46
CA VAL A 281 -12.03 0.51 -6.34
C VAL A 281 -12.37 1.63 -5.37
N ALA A 282 -13.27 2.56 -5.74
CA ALA A 282 -13.57 3.76 -4.95
C ALA A 282 -13.90 3.46 -3.48
N HIS A 283 -14.66 2.41 -3.20
CA HIS A 283 -15.11 2.02 -1.86
C HIS A 283 -14.06 1.24 -1.04
N ARG A 284 -12.88 0.94 -1.62
CA ARG A 284 -11.87 0.08 -1.01
C ARG A 284 -10.73 0.92 -0.41
N PRO A 285 -10.63 1.09 0.92
CA PRO A 285 -9.65 1.97 1.53
C PRO A 285 -8.20 1.58 1.20
N GLU A 286 -7.93 0.28 1.11
CA GLU A 286 -6.63 -0.33 0.78
C GLU A 286 -6.07 0.15 -0.57
N LEU A 287 -6.94 0.51 -1.52
CA LEU A 287 -6.55 0.92 -2.88
C LEU A 287 -6.57 2.44 -3.08
N SER A 288 -6.78 3.22 -2.01
CA SER A 288 -6.92 4.68 -2.07
C SER A 288 -5.64 5.37 -2.56
N GLU A 289 -4.47 4.82 -2.26
CA GLU A 289 -3.20 5.36 -2.75
C GLU A 289 -3.08 5.20 -4.27
N SER A 290 -3.35 4.02 -4.80
CA SER A 290 -3.34 3.74 -6.24
C SER A 290 -4.45 4.53 -6.98
N PHE A 291 -5.62 4.66 -6.37
CA PHE A 291 -6.71 5.51 -6.85
C PHE A 291 -6.23 6.96 -7.00
N ALA A 292 -5.65 7.53 -5.93
CA ALA A 292 -5.21 8.92 -5.95
C ALA A 292 -4.02 9.14 -6.91
N MET A 293 -3.10 8.18 -6.97
CA MET A 293 -1.92 8.26 -7.84
C MET A 293 -2.31 8.24 -9.32
N SER A 294 -3.19 7.33 -9.72
CA SER A 294 -3.69 7.24 -11.10
C SER A 294 -4.50 8.46 -11.50
N ALA A 295 -5.42 8.94 -10.64
CA ALA A 295 -6.17 10.17 -10.88
C ALA A 295 -5.23 11.38 -11.08
N ALA A 296 -4.24 11.53 -10.20
CA ALA A 296 -3.26 12.62 -10.29
C ALA A 296 -2.40 12.55 -11.55
N MET A 297 -2.00 11.34 -11.99
CA MET A 297 -1.22 11.15 -13.21
C MET A 297 -2.02 11.50 -14.47
N ILE A 298 -3.29 11.08 -14.54
CA ILE A 298 -4.16 11.38 -15.67
C ILE A 298 -4.39 12.89 -15.76
N LEU A 299 -4.71 13.55 -14.64
CA LEU A 299 -4.92 15.01 -14.61
C LEU A 299 -3.66 15.78 -14.96
N LYS A 300 -2.49 15.30 -14.52
CA LYS A 300 -1.19 15.88 -14.88
C LYS A 300 -0.93 15.85 -16.39
N GLY A 301 -1.54 14.91 -17.10
CA GLY A 301 -1.47 14.84 -18.55
C GLY A 301 -2.18 15.96 -19.29
N GLU A 302 -3.12 16.66 -18.63
CA GLU A 302 -3.97 17.73 -19.16
C GLU A 302 -4.94 17.33 -20.30
N VAL A 303 -4.70 16.21 -20.98
CA VAL A 303 -5.50 15.74 -22.13
C VAL A 303 -6.91 15.31 -21.75
N TYR A 304 -7.09 14.66 -20.60
CA TYR A 304 -8.35 14.01 -20.21
C TYR A 304 -9.02 14.65 -18.99
N ASN A 305 -8.78 15.95 -18.79
CA ASN A 305 -9.25 16.67 -17.59
C ASN A 305 -10.78 16.66 -17.47
N ASP A 306 -11.51 16.89 -18.56
CA ASP A 306 -12.98 16.93 -18.52
C ASP A 306 -13.59 15.58 -18.14
N PHE A 307 -13.11 14.51 -18.79
CA PHE A 307 -13.48 13.13 -18.45
C PHE A 307 -13.20 12.81 -16.97
N LEU A 308 -12.02 13.19 -16.49
CA LEU A 308 -11.63 12.91 -15.12
C LEU A 308 -12.50 13.73 -14.15
N ALA A 309 -12.76 15.00 -14.44
CA ALA A 309 -13.61 15.86 -13.62
C ALA A 309 -15.03 15.29 -13.46
N GLU A 310 -15.65 14.84 -14.55
CA GLU A 310 -16.96 14.16 -14.50
C GLU A 310 -16.92 12.88 -13.66
N THR A 311 -15.87 12.07 -13.85
CA THR A 311 -15.72 10.80 -13.16
C THR A 311 -15.49 10.99 -11.66
N MET A 312 -14.66 11.97 -11.27
CA MET A 312 -14.39 12.30 -9.87
C MET A 312 -15.64 12.85 -9.18
N LYS A 313 -16.41 13.72 -9.83
CA LYS A 313 -17.72 14.19 -9.33
C LYS A 313 -18.70 13.03 -9.12
N ALA A 314 -18.80 12.10 -10.07
CA ALA A 314 -19.71 10.96 -9.96
C ALA A 314 -19.33 9.99 -8.82
N LEU A 315 -18.05 9.94 -8.44
CA LEU A 315 -17.53 9.08 -7.38
C LEU A 315 -17.38 9.79 -6.03
N ALA A 316 -17.66 11.11 -5.96
CA ALA A 316 -17.45 11.95 -4.78
C ALA A 316 -18.03 11.37 -3.49
N GLU A 317 -19.26 10.85 -3.54
CA GLU A 317 -19.95 10.27 -2.39
C GLU A 317 -19.67 8.77 -2.19
N LYS A 318 -19.06 8.10 -3.17
CA LYS A 318 -18.78 6.65 -3.13
C LYS A 318 -17.35 6.32 -2.74
N ALA A 319 -16.42 7.27 -2.95
CA ALA A 319 -15.01 7.02 -2.72
C ALA A 319 -14.66 7.16 -1.23
N GLU A 320 -14.17 6.07 -0.64
CA GLU A 320 -13.79 6.01 0.77
C GLU A 320 -12.70 7.02 1.12
N VAL A 321 -11.78 7.29 0.17
CA VAL A 321 -10.72 8.28 0.33
C VAL A 321 -11.22 9.70 0.58
N TRP A 322 -12.43 10.07 0.15
CA TRP A 322 -13.01 11.39 0.42
C TRP A 322 -14.03 11.39 1.55
N ASN A 323 -14.65 10.23 1.82
CA ASN A 323 -15.59 10.10 2.93
C ASN A 323 -14.89 9.95 4.28
N ASN A 324 -13.62 9.51 4.28
CA ASN A 324 -12.78 9.43 5.45
C ASN A 324 -11.64 10.46 5.38
N ILE A 325 -11.80 11.58 6.09
CA ILE A 325 -10.84 12.69 6.07
C ILE A 325 -9.45 12.30 6.56
N ASN A 326 -9.33 11.34 7.48
CA ASN A 326 -8.03 10.88 7.98
C ASN A 326 -7.30 10.07 6.90
N LEU A 327 -8.04 9.21 6.18
CA LEU A 327 -7.51 8.46 5.04
C LEU A 327 -7.09 9.41 3.91
N PHE A 328 -7.89 10.44 3.62
CA PHE A 328 -7.53 11.48 2.66
C PHE A 328 -6.19 12.14 3.00
N VAL A 329 -6.03 12.58 4.25
CA VAL A 329 -4.81 13.24 4.74
C VAL A 329 -3.60 12.30 4.66
N GLU A 330 -3.77 11.02 5.01
CA GLU A 330 -2.73 10.01 4.91
C GLU A 330 -2.27 9.80 3.46
N VAL A 331 -3.21 9.67 2.52
CA VAL A 331 -2.91 9.53 1.09
C VAL A 331 -2.20 10.76 0.55
N CYS A 332 -2.64 11.96 0.93
CA CYS A 332 -1.97 13.22 0.58
C CYS A 332 -0.52 13.29 1.10
N ASP A 333 -0.24 12.76 2.30
CA ASP A 333 1.12 12.75 2.87
C ASP A 333 2.03 11.72 2.16
N LYS A 334 1.48 10.57 1.75
CA LYS A 334 2.25 9.50 1.06
C LYS A 334 2.50 9.77 -0.43
N LEU A 335 1.64 10.53 -1.09
CA LEU A 335 1.75 10.80 -2.52
C LEU A 335 3.09 11.49 -2.89
N PRO A 336 3.71 11.14 -4.04
CA PRO A 336 4.87 11.86 -4.54
C PRO A 336 4.56 13.35 -4.73
N GLY A 337 5.42 14.23 -4.24
CA GLY A 337 5.17 15.68 -4.23
C GLY A 337 4.85 16.31 -5.60
N LYS A 338 5.30 15.69 -6.71
CA LYS A 338 4.98 16.12 -8.08
C LYS A 338 3.54 15.83 -8.50
N LEU A 339 2.85 14.93 -7.80
CA LEU A 339 1.47 14.51 -8.08
C LEU A 339 0.46 15.16 -7.13
N VAL A 340 0.90 15.59 -5.94
CA VAL A 340 0.05 16.24 -4.94
C VAL A 340 -0.83 17.36 -5.51
N PRO A 341 -0.32 18.35 -6.29
CA PRO A 341 -1.17 19.43 -6.80
C PRO A 341 -2.33 18.92 -7.66
N PHE A 342 -2.08 17.88 -8.45
CA PHE A 342 -3.08 17.28 -9.34
C PHE A 342 -4.10 16.44 -8.57
N TRP A 343 -3.66 15.72 -7.53
CA TRP A 343 -4.58 15.03 -6.62
C TRP A 343 -5.50 16.00 -5.87
N LEU A 344 -4.95 17.11 -5.37
CA LEU A 344 -5.74 18.14 -4.70
C LEU A 344 -6.75 18.78 -5.67
N LYS A 345 -6.37 19.01 -6.94
CA LYS A 345 -7.27 19.49 -7.98
C LYS A 345 -8.37 18.48 -8.30
N ALA A 346 -8.04 17.20 -8.44
CA ALA A 346 -9.04 16.14 -8.60
C ALA A 346 -10.02 16.09 -7.42
N SER A 347 -9.53 16.29 -6.20
CA SER A 347 -10.34 16.30 -4.98
C SER A 347 -11.23 17.53 -4.85
N GLN A 348 -10.74 18.71 -5.25
CA GLN A 348 -11.55 19.93 -5.37
C GLN A 348 -12.67 19.73 -6.39
N LEU A 349 -12.38 19.12 -7.54
CA LEU A 349 -13.39 18.82 -8.55
C LEU A 349 -14.47 17.86 -8.03
N ALA A 350 -14.10 16.91 -7.15
CA ALA A 350 -15.01 15.93 -6.56
C ALA A 350 -15.90 16.48 -5.44
N LYS A 351 -15.28 17.05 -4.39
CA LYS A 351 -15.96 17.46 -3.14
C LYS A 351 -16.10 18.97 -2.96
N GLY A 352 -15.51 19.76 -3.84
CA GLY A 352 -15.49 21.22 -3.77
C GLY A 352 -14.39 21.79 -2.89
N SER A 353 -14.27 23.11 -2.94
CA SER A 353 -13.23 23.89 -2.25
C SER A 353 -13.39 23.88 -0.72
N GLU A 354 -14.63 23.81 -0.22
CA GLU A 354 -14.93 23.78 1.22
C GLU A 354 -14.40 22.52 1.90
N TYR A 355 -14.61 21.35 1.27
CA TYR A 355 -14.02 20.10 1.73
C TYR A 355 -12.49 20.17 1.73
N LEU A 356 -11.89 20.77 0.69
CA LEU A 356 -10.44 20.89 0.61
C LEU A 356 -9.85 21.80 1.69
N ALA A 357 -10.50 22.95 1.96
CA ALA A 357 -10.09 23.88 3.00
C ALA A 357 -10.10 23.21 4.39
N THR A 358 -11.18 22.51 4.72
CA THR A 358 -11.31 21.77 5.99
C THR A 358 -10.28 20.65 6.12
N ALA A 359 -10.09 19.84 5.07
CA ALA A 359 -9.07 18.78 5.06
C ALA A 359 -7.64 19.32 5.20
N THR A 360 -7.37 20.51 4.67
CA THR A 360 -6.04 21.14 4.73
C THR A 360 -5.59 21.42 6.16
N LEU A 361 -6.50 21.80 7.05
CA LEU A 361 -6.18 22.05 8.45
C LEU A 361 -5.60 20.82 9.18
N LEU A 362 -5.91 19.62 8.67
CA LEU A 362 -5.42 18.34 9.19
C LEU A 362 -4.15 17.85 8.46
N MET A 363 -3.80 18.42 7.30
CA MET A 363 -2.62 18.05 6.54
C MET A 363 -1.34 18.70 7.08
N PRO A 364 -0.15 18.11 6.83
CA PRO A 364 1.12 18.77 7.11
C PRO A 364 1.28 20.08 6.32
N TYR A 365 1.83 21.12 6.94
CA TYR A 365 1.95 22.47 6.38
C TYR A 365 2.69 22.52 5.03
N ARG A 366 3.59 21.56 4.77
CA ARG A 366 4.28 21.43 3.48
C ARG A 366 3.34 21.31 2.28
N LEU A 367 2.09 20.87 2.51
CA LEU A 367 1.07 20.68 1.48
C LEU A 367 0.16 21.90 1.31
N TRP A 368 0.08 22.79 2.31
CA TRP A 368 -0.89 23.89 2.34
C TRP A 368 -0.69 24.87 1.18
N GLY A 369 0.56 25.15 0.81
CA GLY A 369 0.88 26.04 -0.30
C GLY A 369 0.38 25.55 -1.67
N TYR A 370 0.10 24.25 -1.84
CA TYR A 370 -0.55 23.75 -3.05
C TYR A 370 -2.04 24.08 -3.06
N VAL A 371 -2.69 23.97 -1.91
CA VAL A 371 -4.12 24.30 -1.75
C VAL A 371 -4.34 25.81 -1.89
N GLU A 372 -3.48 26.64 -1.29
CA GLU A 372 -3.55 28.10 -1.45
C GLU A 372 -3.47 28.53 -2.91
N LYS A 373 -2.55 27.95 -3.67
CA LYS A 373 -2.40 28.27 -5.11
C LYS A 373 -3.63 27.85 -5.91
N LEU A 374 -4.19 26.69 -5.57
CA LEU A 374 -5.34 26.12 -6.25
C LEU A 374 -6.62 26.93 -5.94
N LEU A 375 -6.85 27.31 -4.68
CA LEU A 375 -7.97 28.19 -4.31
C LEU A 375 -7.82 29.60 -4.87
N ALA A 376 -6.60 30.09 -5.05
CA ALA A 376 -6.34 31.38 -5.66
C ALA A 376 -6.66 31.44 -7.17
N GLU A 377 -6.91 30.31 -7.84
CA GLU A 377 -7.40 30.28 -9.23
C GLU A 377 -8.79 30.93 -9.34
N ASN A 378 -9.62 30.82 -8.29
CA ASN A 378 -10.96 31.42 -8.21
C ASN A 378 -10.95 32.61 -7.22
N PRO A 379 -11.21 33.85 -7.67
CA PRO A 379 -11.16 35.04 -6.80
C PRO A 379 -12.08 34.94 -5.57
N ASP A 380 -13.25 34.32 -5.70
CA ASP A 380 -14.23 34.17 -4.62
C ASP A 380 -13.78 33.18 -3.55
N GLU A 381 -12.92 32.21 -3.90
CA GLU A 381 -12.46 31.14 -3.01
C GLU A 381 -11.07 31.42 -2.43
N LYS A 382 -10.39 32.46 -2.91
CA LYS A 382 -9.01 32.80 -2.54
C LYS A 382 -8.79 32.94 -1.03
N ASN A 383 -9.78 33.45 -0.31
CA ASN A 383 -9.68 33.68 1.13
C ASN A 383 -10.22 32.51 1.97
N LEU A 384 -10.82 31.50 1.36
CA LEU A 384 -11.53 30.42 2.04
C LEU A 384 -10.65 29.70 3.07
N LEU A 385 -9.42 29.31 2.68
CA LEU A 385 -8.50 28.66 3.61
C LEU A 385 -8.14 29.56 4.79
N SER A 386 -7.94 30.86 4.55
CA SER A 386 -7.60 31.80 5.62
C SER A 386 -8.73 31.98 6.63
N GLU A 387 -9.98 32.01 6.16
CA GLU A 387 -11.18 32.08 7.00
C GLU A 387 -11.28 30.85 7.90
N HIS A 388 -11.10 29.65 7.34
CA HIS A 388 -11.07 28.38 8.08
C HIS A 388 -9.95 28.34 9.12
N VAL A 389 -8.75 28.82 8.79
CA VAL A 389 -7.63 28.90 9.75
C VAL A 389 -7.97 29.85 10.90
N TYR A 390 -8.46 31.05 10.62
CA TYR A 390 -8.84 32.00 11.68
C TYR A 390 -10.02 31.52 12.53
N GLN A 391 -10.95 30.77 11.93
CA GLN A 391 -12.03 30.11 12.66
C GLN A 391 -11.48 29.01 13.59
N ALA A 392 -10.51 28.20 13.16
CA ALA A 392 -9.84 27.22 14.01
C ALA A 392 -9.13 27.88 15.20
N PHE A 393 -8.49 29.04 14.99
CA PHE A 393 -7.92 29.84 16.07
C PHE A 393 -8.97 30.35 17.06
N LYS A 394 -10.12 30.81 16.56
CA LYS A 394 -11.26 31.26 17.38
C LYS A 394 -11.82 30.13 18.25
N GLU A 395 -11.90 28.92 17.69
CA GLU A 395 -12.35 27.71 18.39
C GLU A 395 -11.28 27.09 19.31
N GLY A 396 -10.03 27.54 19.20
CA GLY A 396 -8.89 26.98 19.96
C GLY A 396 -8.49 25.57 19.53
N LYS A 397 -8.91 25.12 18.34
CA LYS A 397 -8.59 23.81 17.73
C LYS A 397 -7.44 23.94 16.74
N VAL A 398 -6.28 24.37 17.26
CA VAL A 398 -5.11 24.67 16.43
C VAL A 398 -3.98 23.69 16.66
N THR A 399 -3.16 23.52 15.62
CA THR A 399 -1.97 22.67 15.61
C THR A 399 -0.73 23.51 15.27
N PRO A 400 0.50 22.98 15.44
CA PRO A 400 1.70 23.69 15.02
C PRO A 400 1.69 24.09 13.54
N GLU A 401 0.99 23.36 12.67
CA GLU A 401 0.83 23.70 11.24
C GLU A 401 0.17 25.08 11.07
N HIS A 402 -0.84 25.38 11.90
CA HIS A 402 -1.58 26.64 11.86
C HIS A 402 -0.69 27.82 12.24
N TYR A 403 0.17 27.67 13.25
CA TYR A 403 1.09 28.74 13.67
C TYR A 403 2.20 28.99 12.65
N VAL A 404 2.70 27.94 12.00
CA VAL A 404 3.68 28.10 10.91
C VAL A 404 3.05 28.84 9.74
N TRP A 405 1.79 28.53 9.40
CA TRP A 405 1.04 29.30 8.40
C TRP A 405 0.82 30.75 8.82
N LEU A 406 0.32 30.97 10.05
CA LEU A 406 0.00 32.29 10.59
C LEU A 406 1.21 33.23 10.58
N TRP A 407 2.41 32.70 10.85
CA TRP A 407 3.63 33.46 10.80
C TRP A 407 4.01 33.94 9.40
N LYS A 408 3.71 33.14 8.38
CA LYS A 408 3.99 33.48 6.97
C LYS A 408 2.88 34.26 6.29
N ALA A 409 1.66 34.21 6.82
CA ALA A 409 0.53 34.97 6.32
C ALA A 409 0.82 36.49 6.35
N PRO A 410 0.22 37.30 5.46
CA PRO A 410 0.39 38.75 5.49
C PRO A 410 0.10 39.35 6.88
N LYS A 411 0.76 40.45 7.22
CA LYS A 411 0.49 41.16 8.49
C LYS A 411 -0.95 41.63 8.51
N SER A 412 -1.66 41.27 9.58
CA SER A 412 -3.07 41.61 9.81
C SER A 412 -3.32 41.70 11.32
N GLU A 413 -4.37 42.41 11.73
CA GLU A 413 -4.74 42.50 13.15
C GLU A 413 -5.07 41.13 13.75
N LEU A 414 -5.74 40.27 12.98
CA LEU A 414 -6.05 38.90 13.39
C LEU A 414 -4.77 38.08 13.61
N ARG A 415 -3.77 38.24 12.75
CA ARG A 415 -2.47 37.59 12.91
C ARG A 415 -1.81 37.99 14.23
N SER A 416 -1.69 39.29 14.50
CA SER A 416 -1.04 39.76 15.73
C SER A 416 -1.84 39.35 16.98
N LYS A 417 -3.17 39.37 16.92
CA LYS A 417 -4.06 38.90 18.00
C LYS A 417 -3.84 37.43 18.39
N TYR A 418 -3.69 36.54 17.41
CA TYR A 418 -3.53 35.11 17.70
C TYR A 418 -2.09 34.71 18.02
N LEU A 419 -1.09 35.42 17.46
CA LEU A 419 0.31 35.25 17.85
C LEU A 419 0.55 35.70 19.29
N SER A 420 -0.12 36.75 19.76
CA SER A 420 0.02 37.23 21.14
C SER A 420 -0.66 36.35 22.20
N ASN A 421 -1.50 35.38 21.78
CA ASN A 421 -2.11 34.42 22.69
C ASN A 421 -1.12 33.33 23.13
N SER A 422 -0.28 33.69 24.11
CA SER A 422 0.76 32.82 24.68
C SER A 422 0.19 31.51 25.24
N TYR A 423 -1.00 31.55 25.87
CA TYR A 423 -1.61 30.33 26.42
C TYR A 423 -1.94 29.31 25.33
N LEU A 424 -2.55 29.75 24.23
CA LEU A 424 -2.87 28.89 23.10
C LEU A 424 -1.60 28.36 22.43
N LEU A 425 -0.58 29.20 22.28
CA LEU A 425 0.70 28.81 21.70
C LEU A 425 1.35 27.66 22.49
N PHE A 426 1.47 27.79 23.80
CA PHE A 426 2.07 26.73 24.60
C PHE A 426 1.16 25.49 24.70
N LYS A 427 -0.17 25.65 24.71
CA LYS A 427 -1.11 24.52 24.62
C LYS A 427 -0.88 23.71 23.35
N THR A 428 -0.67 24.37 22.19
CA THR A 428 -0.38 23.66 20.92
C THR A 428 0.97 22.98 20.90
N LEU A 429 2.00 23.62 21.48
CA LEU A 429 3.33 23.00 21.61
C LEU A 429 3.33 21.78 22.54
N HIS A 430 2.45 21.75 23.54
CA HIS A 430 2.32 20.60 24.44
C HIS A 430 1.70 19.38 23.77
N ALA A 431 0.81 19.58 22.79
CA ALA A 431 0.16 18.48 22.08
C ALA A 431 1.16 17.53 21.41
N GLU A 432 0.87 16.23 21.44
CA GLU A 432 1.69 15.23 20.76
C GLU A 432 1.62 15.41 19.24
N ALA A 433 2.78 15.26 18.58
CA ALA A 433 2.88 15.25 17.13
C ALA A 433 3.68 14.02 16.69
N ARG A 434 3.29 13.39 15.58
CA ARG A 434 3.91 12.18 15.03
C ARG A 434 4.26 12.38 13.55
N GLY A 435 5.20 11.60 13.02
CA GLY A 435 5.54 11.61 11.59
C GLY A 435 5.87 13.00 11.04
N SER A 436 5.25 13.36 9.90
CA SER A 436 5.47 14.61 9.17
C SER A 436 5.19 15.88 9.99
N TYR A 437 4.31 15.80 10.99
CA TYR A 437 3.90 16.93 11.84
C TYR A 437 4.97 17.36 12.87
N LEU A 438 5.95 16.49 13.14
CA LEU A 438 7.07 16.82 14.05
C LEU A 438 7.90 18.01 13.53
N LYS A 439 7.98 18.17 12.21
CA LYS A 439 8.78 19.23 11.59
C LYS A 439 8.23 20.61 11.95
N SER A 440 6.92 20.82 11.83
CA SER A 440 6.27 22.09 12.17
C SER A 440 6.28 22.36 13.67
N LYS A 441 6.12 21.34 14.51
CA LYS A 441 6.28 21.47 15.96
C LYS A 441 7.69 21.94 16.35
N ARG A 442 8.73 21.30 15.79
CA ARG A 442 10.13 21.70 16.02
C ARG A 442 10.41 23.11 15.49
N LEU A 443 9.85 23.46 14.33
CA LEU A 443 9.99 24.79 13.76
C LEU A 443 9.36 25.86 14.65
N LEU A 444 8.12 25.63 15.13
CA LEU A 444 7.44 26.54 16.05
C LEU A 444 8.21 26.72 17.37
N HIS A 445 8.74 25.63 17.91
CA HIS A 445 9.58 25.66 19.11
C HIS A 445 10.85 26.50 18.87
N LYS A 446 11.52 26.27 17.74
CA LYS A 446 12.71 27.04 17.34
C LYS A 446 12.39 28.52 17.14
N MET A 447 11.27 28.86 16.50
CA MET A 447 10.83 30.24 16.31
C MET A 447 10.57 30.93 17.65
N LEU A 448 9.93 30.24 18.60
CA LEU A 448 9.72 30.77 19.94
C LEU A 448 11.05 31.09 20.64
N LEU A 449 12.06 30.22 20.51
CA LEU A 449 13.35 30.37 21.20
C LEU A 449 14.32 31.34 20.53
N ASP A 450 14.45 31.28 19.20
CA ASP A 450 15.57 31.88 18.46
C ASP A 450 15.17 33.08 17.60
N ASP A 451 13.91 33.19 17.18
CA ASP A 451 13.46 34.23 16.25
C ASP A 451 12.98 35.48 17.01
N GLU A 452 13.80 36.53 16.99
CA GLU A 452 13.51 37.81 17.63
C GLU A 452 12.25 38.49 17.08
N GLN A 453 11.99 38.40 15.76
CA GLN A 453 10.80 39.02 15.18
C GLN A 453 9.54 38.31 15.65
N PHE A 454 9.59 36.98 15.71
CA PHE A 454 8.48 36.17 16.23
C PHE A 454 8.22 36.49 17.70
N GLN A 455 9.27 36.59 18.52
CA GLN A 455 9.16 36.94 19.94
C GLN A 455 8.49 38.30 20.16
N ARG A 456 8.86 39.32 19.37
CA ARG A 456 8.24 40.65 19.45
C ARG A 456 6.76 40.63 19.09
N GLU A 457 6.36 39.85 18.08
CA GLU A 457 4.95 39.70 17.69
C GLU A 457 4.14 38.91 18.73
N VAL A 458 4.72 37.88 19.37
CA VAL A 458 4.10 37.18 20.52
C VAL A 458 3.92 38.11 21.73
N MET A 459 4.84 39.06 21.91
CA MET A 459 4.71 40.12 22.92
C MET A 459 3.85 41.31 22.45
N HIS A 460 3.16 41.17 21.31
CA HIS A 460 2.34 42.22 20.69
C HIS A 460 3.04 43.59 20.64
N MET A 461 4.31 43.56 20.22
CA MET A 461 5.18 44.74 20.10
C MET A 461 5.36 45.54 21.40
N GLY A 462 5.19 44.91 22.57
CA GLY A 462 5.46 45.52 23.88
C GLY A 462 4.22 45.71 24.76
N ASP A 463 3.11 45.04 24.46
CA ASP A 463 1.91 45.10 25.29
C ASP A 463 2.17 44.43 26.66
N PRO A 464 2.00 45.15 27.79
CA PRO A 464 2.25 44.61 29.12
C PRO A 464 1.47 43.32 29.41
N ASP A 465 0.23 43.20 28.96
CA ASP A 465 -0.60 42.02 29.22
C ASP A 465 -0.11 40.79 28.45
N ALA A 466 0.30 40.98 27.18
CA ALA A 466 0.90 39.92 26.36
C ALA A 466 2.24 39.44 26.95
N ILE A 467 3.08 40.37 27.43
CA ILE A 467 4.35 40.03 28.08
C ILE A 467 4.12 39.23 29.37
N LYS A 468 3.18 39.68 30.23
CA LYS A 468 2.82 38.95 31.45
C LYS A 468 2.32 37.54 31.16
N ALA A 469 1.46 37.39 30.15
CA ALA A 469 0.97 36.09 29.71
C ALA A 469 2.11 35.17 29.25
N LEU A 470 3.05 35.70 28.47
CA LEU A 470 4.23 34.95 28.01
C LEU A 470 5.13 34.53 29.17
N VAL A 471 5.48 35.45 30.06
CA VAL A 471 6.32 35.17 31.25
C VAL A 471 5.69 34.11 32.13
N ARG A 472 4.36 34.18 32.36
CA ARG A 472 3.63 33.16 33.11
C ARG A 472 3.73 31.78 32.46
N CYS A 473 3.55 31.68 31.14
CA CYS A 473 3.68 30.41 30.42
C CYS A 473 5.11 29.87 30.51
N VAL A 474 6.13 30.70 30.26
CA VAL A 474 7.55 30.31 30.33
C VAL A 474 7.94 29.80 31.72
N LYS A 475 7.47 30.46 32.80
CA LYS A 475 7.80 30.07 34.18
C LYS A 475 7.13 28.77 34.62
N HIS A 476 5.86 28.56 34.25
CA HIS A 476 5.04 27.51 34.85
C HIS A 476 4.86 26.26 33.98
N GLN A 477 5.18 26.32 32.68
CA GLN A 477 4.87 25.24 31.76
C GLN A 477 6.08 24.30 31.56
N PRO A 478 5.90 22.97 31.70
CA PRO A 478 7.02 22.01 31.74
C PRO A 478 7.62 21.71 30.36
N LEU A 479 7.21 22.41 29.30
CA LEU A 479 7.67 22.17 27.93
C LEU A 479 9.14 22.54 27.73
N LEU A 480 9.62 23.54 28.48
CA LEU A 480 10.94 24.16 28.30
C LEU A 480 11.93 23.67 29.35
N ASP A 481 13.15 23.39 28.92
CA ASP A 481 14.24 23.06 29.84
C ASP A 481 14.66 24.27 30.68
N LYS A 482 15.40 24.05 31.78
CA LYS A 482 15.84 25.14 32.67
C LYS A 482 16.66 26.20 31.92
N SER A 483 17.50 25.76 30.99
CA SER A 483 18.31 26.63 30.13
C SER A 483 17.46 27.45 29.16
N GLU A 484 16.49 26.81 28.49
CA GLU A 484 15.59 27.46 27.53
C GLU A 484 14.69 28.50 28.21
N ARG A 485 14.16 28.16 29.39
CA ARG A 485 13.39 29.11 30.23
C ARG A 485 14.21 30.34 30.58
N GLN A 486 15.42 30.13 31.08
CA GLN A 486 16.30 31.24 31.43
C GLN A 486 16.64 32.10 30.21
N SER A 487 16.95 31.45 29.08
CA SER A 487 17.24 32.13 27.82
C SER A 487 16.07 33.01 27.35
N LEU A 488 14.85 32.47 27.34
CA LEU A 488 13.65 33.24 26.97
C LEU A 488 13.38 34.41 27.92
N LEU A 489 13.45 34.18 29.24
CA LEU A 489 13.22 35.24 30.23
C LEU A 489 14.23 36.39 30.07
N VAL A 490 15.52 36.07 29.85
CA VAL A 490 16.56 37.07 29.59
C VAL A 490 16.29 37.81 28.28
N LYS A 491 15.85 37.12 27.22
CA LYS A 491 15.50 37.76 25.94
C LYS A 491 14.30 38.70 26.09
N ILE A 492 13.26 38.32 26.84
CA ILE A 492 12.09 39.17 27.12
C ILE A 492 12.56 40.49 27.77
N VAL A 493 13.37 40.42 28.84
CA VAL A 493 13.92 41.60 29.51
C VAL A 493 14.80 42.44 28.59
N ARG A 494 15.59 41.79 27.72
CA ARG A 494 16.46 42.49 26.75
C ARG A 494 15.65 43.26 25.71
N HIS A 495 14.52 42.72 25.26
CA HIS A 495 13.65 43.41 24.29
C HIS A 495 12.80 44.49 24.95
N TYR A 496 12.31 44.24 26.18
CA TYR A 496 11.45 45.16 26.92
C TYR A 496 11.90 45.24 28.39
N PRO A 497 12.80 46.18 28.74
CA PRO A 497 13.32 46.34 30.09
C PRO A 497 12.24 46.64 31.14
N GLU A 498 11.10 47.19 30.73
CA GLU A 498 9.95 47.45 31.61
C GLU A 498 9.35 46.15 32.19
N ALA A 499 9.61 45.00 31.55
CA ALA A 499 9.13 43.69 31.98
C ALA A 499 9.96 43.06 33.12
N ILE A 500 11.04 43.72 33.59
CA ILE A 500 11.92 43.19 34.65
C ILE A 500 11.11 42.77 35.88
N HIS A 501 10.15 43.59 36.31
CA HIS A 501 9.34 43.31 37.50
C HIS A 501 8.41 42.08 37.36
N GLU A 502 8.07 41.67 36.14
CA GLU A 502 7.26 40.47 35.88
C GLU A 502 8.14 39.21 35.81
N VAL A 503 9.39 39.36 35.35
CA VAL A 503 10.38 38.28 35.26
C VAL A 503 11.02 38.01 36.62
N GLU A 504 11.33 39.04 37.38
CA GLU A 504 11.77 38.93 38.76
C GLU A 504 10.57 38.52 39.62
N GLU A 505 10.55 37.25 40.06
CA GLU A 505 9.71 36.91 41.21
C GLU A 505 10.23 37.74 42.38
N ARG A 506 9.54 38.83 42.78
CA ARG A 506 9.66 39.31 44.17
C ARG A 506 9.44 38.06 45.00
N GLY A 507 10.50 37.61 45.65
CA GLY A 507 10.59 36.29 46.26
C GLY A 507 9.28 35.99 46.96
N ARG A 508 8.64 34.87 46.59
CA ARG A 508 7.54 34.35 47.39
C ARG A 508 8.05 34.37 48.82
N SER A 509 7.41 35.17 49.67
CA SER A 509 7.54 35.01 51.11
C SER A 509 7.42 33.51 51.35
N THR A 510 8.51 32.92 51.86
CA THR A 510 8.61 31.49 52.13
C THR A 510 7.37 31.09 52.92
N ARG A 511 6.36 30.52 52.23
CA ARG A 511 5.30 29.78 52.92
C ARG A 511 6.02 28.62 53.56
N ARG A 512 6.34 28.76 54.85
CA ARG A 512 6.91 27.71 55.68
C ARG A 512 6.09 26.45 55.44
N ALA A 513 6.76 25.37 55.03
CA ALA A 513 6.11 24.08 54.87
C ALA A 513 5.41 23.73 56.19
N ILE A 514 4.09 23.57 56.16
CA ILE A 514 3.34 23.10 57.32
C ILE A 514 3.77 21.65 57.54
N ALA A 515 4.44 21.38 58.66
CA ALA A 515 4.87 20.02 59.00
C ALA A 515 3.63 19.12 59.14
N ASN A 516 3.69 17.92 58.57
CA ASN A 516 2.59 16.95 58.67
C ASN A 516 2.32 16.62 60.15
N ILE A 517 1.13 16.97 60.63
CA ILE A 517 0.68 16.74 62.00
C ILE A 517 0.27 15.27 62.10
N THR A 518 1.12 14.44 62.70
CA THR A 518 0.91 12.98 62.77
C THR A 518 0.32 12.50 64.10
N SER A 519 0.04 13.39 65.07
CA SER A 519 -0.62 13.04 66.34
C SER A 519 -1.45 14.18 66.93
N MET A 520 -2.48 13.84 67.73
CA MET A 520 -3.38 14.82 68.39
C MET A 520 -2.62 15.81 69.29
N ARG A 521 -1.55 15.34 69.97
CA ARG A 521 -0.69 16.19 70.80
C ARG A 521 0.04 17.26 69.99
N SER A 522 0.51 16.90 68.79
CA SER A 522 1.17 17.86 67.89
C SER A 522 0.18 18.89 67.35
N TYR A 523 -1.10 18.51 67.17
CA TYR A 523 -2.15 19.43 66.74
C TYR A 523 -2.44 20.50 67.81
N GLU A 524 -2.63 20.07 69.06
CA GLU A 524 -2.90 21.00 70.18
C GLU A 524 -1.75 21.97 70.42
N GLN A 525 -0.50 21.51 70.30
CA GLN A 525 0.68 22.36 70.47
C GLN A 525 0.78 23.42 69.37
N THR A 526 0.62 23.04 68.10
CA THR A 526 0.62 24.01 66.99
C THR A 526 -0.57 24.96 67.04
N LYS A 527 -1.75 24.49 67.49
CA LYS A 527 -2.91 25.34 67.71
C LYS A 527 -2.61 26.43 68.75
N HIS A 528 -1.99 26.05 69.87
CA HIS A 528 -1.65 27.00 70.92
C HIS A 528 -0.55 27.99 70.49
N GLU A 529 0.43 27.53 69.71
CA GLU A 529 1.44 28.41 69.10
C GLU A 529 0.80 29.43 68.15
N LEU A 530 -0.16 29.02 67.33
CA LEU A 530 -0.89 29.93 66.44
C LEU A 530 -1.75 30.92 67.23
N GLU A 531 -2.43 30.49 68.29
CA GLU A 531 -3.20 31.37 69.17
C GLU A 531 -2.30 32.42 69.84
N ASN A 532 -1.12 32.05 70.32
CA ASN A 532 -0.15 33.00 70.87
C ASN A 532 0.39 33.97 69.81
N LEU A 533 0.63 33.48 68.59
CA LEU A 533 1.11 34.33 67.50
C LEU A 533 0.06 35.39 67.12
N ILE A 534 -1.21 35.00 67.04
CA ILE A 534 -2.33 35.89 66.69
C ILE A 534 -2.65 36.87 67.80
N ASN A 535 -2.76 36.39 69.04
CA ASN A 535 -3.29 37.20 70.14
C ASN A 535 -2.22 38.02 70.88
N VAL A 536 -0.93 37.65 70.77
CA VAL A 536 0.16 38.31 71.50
C VAL A 536 1.20 38.90 70.55
N LEU A 537 1.89 38.06 69.77
CA LEU A 537 3.09 38.48 69.03
C LEU A 537 2.78 39.45 67.88
N ILE A 538 1.66 39.26 67.16
CA ILE A 538 1.27 40.18 66.08
C ILE A 538 0.91 41.56 66.66
N PRO A 539 0.02 41.68 67.66
CA PRO A 539 -0.27 42.97 68.28
C PRO A 539 0.96 43.69 68.84
N GLU A 540 1.86 42.97 69.53
CA GLU A 540 3.09 43.54 70.07
C GLU A 540 4.02 44.05 68.96
N ASN A 541 4.21 43.28 67.88
CA ASN A 541 5.01 43.74 66.74
C ASN A 541 4.38 44.93 66.02
N VAL A 542 3.06 44.98 65.90
CA VAL A 542 2.35 46.14 65.33
C VAL A 542 2.60 47.39 66.18
N ALA A 543 2.45 47.29 67.50
CA ALA A 543 2.72 48.38 68.43
C ALA A 543 4.21 48.82 68.38
N ALA A 544 5.13 47.86 68.28
CA ALA A 544 6.57 48.14 68.15
C ALA A 544 6.91 48.85 66.83
N ILE A 545 6.28 48.46 65.70
CA ILE A 545 6.47 49.11 64.40
C ILE A 545 5.88 50.53 64.41
N GLU A 546 4.72 50.74 65.04
CA GLU A 546 4.14 52.08 65.20
C GLU A 546 5.02 52.99 66.06
N TYR A 547 5.57 52.46 67.16
CA TYR A 547 6.53 53.15 68.00
C TYR A 547 7.82 53.52 67.22
N ALA A 548 8.40 52.56 66.48
CA ALA A 548 9.56 52.82 65.63
C ALA A 548 9.28 53.84 64.51
N ARG A 549 8.07 53.83 63.91
CA ARG A 549 7.63 54.87 62.97
C ARG A 549 7.56 56.25 63.60
N SER A 550 7.05 56.34 64.84
CA SER A 550 6.97 57.61 65.58
C SER A 550 8.33 58.19 65.92
N LEU A 551 9.35 57.33 66.09
CA LEU A 551 10.74 57.72 66.34
C LEU A 551 11.52 58.08 65.07
N GLY A 552 10.90 57.97 63.88
CA GLY A 552 11.51 58.36 62.60
C GLY A 552 12.48 57.33 62.00
N ASP A 553 12.69 56.19 62.66
CA ASP A 553 13.72 55.18 62.34
C ASP A 553 13.48 54.46 61.00
N LEU A 554 12.22 54.38 60.54
CA LEU A 554 11.84 53.70 59.29
C LEU A 554 11.91 54.57 58.03
N ARG A 555 12.29 55.85 58.15
CA ARG A 555 12.45 56.77 57.00
C ARG A 555 13.83 56.68 56.33
N GLU A 556 14.85 56.14 57.01
CA GLU A 556 16.22 56.02 56.48
C GLU A 556 16.45 54.72 55.67
N ASN A 557 15.53 53.75 55.73
CA ASN A 557 15.69 52.41 55.13
C ASN A 557 14.77 52.12 53.92
N SER A 558 14.15 53.14 53.32
CA SER A 558 13.23 52.99 52.16
C SER A 558 13.92 53.09 50.81
#